data_AF-X0ZI63-F1
#
_entry.id   AF-X0ZI63-F1
#
_cell.length_a   1.000
_cell.length_b   1.000
_cell.length_c   1.000
_cell.angle_alpha   90.00
_cell.angle_beta   90.00
_cell.angle_gamma   90.00
#
_symmetry.space_group_name_H-M   'P 1'
#
loop_
_entity.id
_entity.type
_entity.pdbx_description
1 polymer ?
#
loop_
_entity_poly.entity_id
_entity_poly.type
_entity_poly.pdbx_seq_one_letter_code
_entity_poly.pdbx_strand_id
1 'polypeptide(L)'
;LMEMRAGEAIHDPKSLRRILIVFCLVILMFFLHDLLQLSPAFVAVAGASAALLWVRPDIERALHSVEWSVLLFFGALFVTVGGLAASGLLEMVGESVAGLAEENLMLAGVAILWAGSIGSAIVDNIPLTIALVPVIQRIGELGVNPSPLWWALVFGAGFGGNGTPIGSTANVVAVTVSERTSEPITTRMWMRSGLVIMLLTTAIGTVLFIAMFGLFQTP
;
A
#
# COMPACT_ATOMS: atom_id res chain seq x y z
N LEU A 1 -7.06 27.08 2.33
CA LEU A 1 -7.85 26.08 1.58
C LEU A 1 -9.24 26.60 1.16
N MET A 2 -9.99 27.29 2.04
CA MET A 2 -11.33 27.82 1.71
C MET A 2 -11.37 28.97 0.68
N GLU A 3 -10.24 29.59 0.36
CA GLU A 3 -10.16 30.68 -0.65
C GLU A 3 -9.90 30.19 -2.09
N MET A 4 -9.63 28.90 -2.30
CA MET A 4 -9.42 28.36 -3.64
C MET A 4 -10.77 28.14 -4.33
N ARG A 5 -11.18 29.07 -5.20
CA ARG A 5 -12.40 28.92 -6.01
C ARG A 5 -12.15 27.89 -7.11
N ALA A 6 -12.77 26.71 -7.01
CA ALA A 6 -12.59 25.60 -7.95
C ALA A 6 -12.81 25.99 -9.43
N GLY A 7 -13.64 27.00 -9.71
CA GLY A 7 -13.88 27.52 -11.06
C GLY A 7 -12.71 28.30 -11.67
N GLU A 8 -11.82 28.88 -10.86
CA GLU A 8 -10.65 29.63 -11.34
C GLU A 8 -9.47 28.71 -11.72
N ALA A 9 -9.50 27.45 -11.27
CA ALA A 9 -8.49 26.43 -11.59
C ALA A 9 -8.75 25.68 -12.91
N ILE A 10 -9.95 25.78 -13.48
CA ILE A 10 -10.32 25.04 -14.70
C ILE A 10 -10.04 25.91 -15.93
N HIS A 11 -8.85 25.74 -16.51
CA HIS A 11 -8.45 26.46 -17.71
C HIS A 11 -9.01 25.85 -19.01
N ASP A 12 -9.24 24.53 -19.07
CA ASP A 12 -9.81 23.83 -20.23
C ASP A 12 -10.89 22.81 -19.84
N PRO A 13 -12.19 23.20 -19.86
CA PRO A 13 -13.28 22.32 -19.48
C PRO A 13 -13.51 21.15 -20.46
N LYS A 14 -13.09 21.27 -21.72
CA LYS A 14 -13.26 20.19 -22.71
C LYS A 14 -12.27 19.07 -22.45
N SER A 15 -11.00 19.41 -22.24
CA SER A 15 -9.97 18.44 -21.87
C SER A 15 -10.25 17.79 -20.53
N LEU A 16 -10.69 18.58 -19.53
CA LEU A 16 -11.11 18.04 -18.23
C LEU A 16 -12.21 16.98 -18.38
N ARG A 17 -13.26 17.24 -19.16
CA ARG A 17 -14.35 16.26 -19.37
C ARG A 17 -13.86 14.97 -20.01
N ARG A 18 -12.95 15.06 -21.00
CA ARG A 18 -12.35 13.89 -21.65
C ARG A 18 -11.52 13.07 -20.67
N ILE A 19 -10.68 13.73 -19.88
CA ILE A 19 -9.87 13.08 -18.83
C ILE A 19 -10.78 12.39 -17.82
N LEU A 20 -11.85 13.06 -17.35
CA LEU A 20 -12.81 12.47 -16.41
C LEU A 20 -13.51 11.25 -16.98
N ILE A 21 -13.88 11.25 -18.27
CA ILE A 21 -14.45 10.08 -18.94
C ILE A 21 -13.44 8.92 -18.93
N VAL A 22 -12.20 9.16 -19.37
CA VAL A 22 -11.17 8.12 -19.39
C VAL A 22 -10.88 7.62 -17.98
N PHE A 23 -10.81 8.51 -17.00
CA PHE A 23 -10.60 8.17 -15.59
C PHE A 23 -11.71 7.28 -15.04
N CYS A 24 -12.99 7.63 -15.28
CA CYS A 24 -14.12 6.80 -14.88
C CYS A 24 -14.08 5.42 -15.57
N LEU A 25 -13.69 5.37 -16.85
CA LEU A 25 -13.54 4.10 -17.57
C LEU A 25 -12.41 3.25 -16.99
N VAL A 26 -11.27 3.85 -16.63
CA VAL A 26 -10.16 3.14 -15.97
C VAL A 26 -10.59 2.59 -14.61
N ILE A 27 -11.32 3.37 -13.81
CA ILE A 27 -11.88 2.89 -12.54
C ILE A 27 -12.82 1.71 -12.77
N LEU A 28 -13.73 1.81 -13.73
CA LEU A 28 -14.63 0.71 -14.07
C LEU A 28 -13.86 -0.54 -14.52
N MET A 29 -12.82 -0.36 -15.34
CA MET A 29 -11.96 -1.45 -15.80
C MET A 29 -11.16 -2.08 -14.65
N PHE A 30 -10.80 -1.34 -13.60
CA PHE A 30 -10.22 -1.95 -12.40
C PHE A 30 -11.21 -2.88 -11.69
N PHE A 31 -12.50 -2.57 -11.64
CA PHE A 31 -13.47 -3.53 -11.08
C PHE A 31 -13.71 -4.74 -11.99
N LEU A 32 -13.45 -4.61 -13.29
CA LEU A 32 -13.68 -5.66 -14.28
C LEU A 32 -12.41 -6.43 -14.68
N HIS A 33 -11.24 -6.06 -14.15
CA HIS A 33 -9.96 -6.59 -14.67
C HIS A 33 -9.87 -8.12 -14.50
N ASP A 34 -10.37 -8.67 -13.40
CA ASP A 34 -10.36 -10.12 -13.14
C ASP A 34 -11.29 -10.87 -14.09
N LEU A 35 -12.48 -10.33 -14.36
CA LEU A 35 -13.42 -10.90 -15.33
C LEU A 35 -12.84 -10.89 -16.74
N LEU A 36 -12.09 -9.84 -17.07
CA LEU A 36 -11.48 -9.66 -18.38
C LEU A 36 -10.08 -10.29 -18.51
N GLN A 37 -9.56 -10.90 -17.44
CA GLN A 37 -8.21 -11.47 -17.38
C GLN A 37 -7.12 -10.47 -17.78
N LEU A 38 -7.31 -9.20 -17.42
CA LEU A 38 -6.37 -8.12 -17.67
C LEU A 38 -5.58 -7.84 -16.39
N SER A 39 -4.27 -7.59 -16.53
CA SER A 39 -3.49 -7.11 -15.39
C SER A 39 -3.88 -5.66 -15.06
N PRO A 40 -3.90 -5.28 -13.77
CA PRO A 40 -4.13 -3.89 -13.37
C PRO A 40 -3.14 -2.92 -14.03
N ALA A 41 -1.88 -3.34 -14.19
CA ALA A 41 -0.86 -2.56 -14.89
C ALA A 41 -1.24 -2.27 -16.35
N PHE A 42 -1.78 -3.26 -17.07
CA PHE A 42 -2.25 -3.07 -18.43
C PHE A 42 -3.42 -2.09 -18.49
N VAL A 43 -4.39 -2.20 -17.58
CA VAL A 43 -5.53 -1.28 -17.49
C VAL A 43 -5.06 0.17 -17.29
N ALA A 44 -4.11 0.39 -16.38
CA ALA A 44 -3.55 1.71 -16.12
C ALA A 44 -2.84 2.31 -17.34
N VAL A 45 -1.96 1.54 -18.00
CA VAL A 45 -1.20 2.01 -19.17
C VAL A 45 -2.11 2.22 -20.38
N ALA A 46 -3.09 1.35 -20.60
CA ALA A 46 -4.08 1.51 -21.67
C ALA A 46 -4.92 2.77 -21.46
N GLY A 47 -5.36 3.02 -20.22
CA GLY A 47 -6.07 4.23 -19.83
C GLY A 47 -5.26 5.51 -20.05
N ALA A 48 -4.01 5.53 -19.58
CA ALA A 48 -3.11 6.66 -19.79
C ALA A 48 -2.85 6.91 -21.28
N SER A 49 -2.63 5.84 -22.06
CA SER A 49 -2.44 5.92 -23.52
C SER A 49 -3.68 6.48 -24.22
N ALA A 50 -4.88 6.02 -23.85
CA ALA A 50 -6.14 6.54 -24.39
C ALA A 50 -6.35 8.02 -24.05
N ALA A 51 -6.03 8.43 -22.82
CA ALA A 51 -6.08 9.83 -22.41
C ALA A 51 -5.13 10.70 -23.24
N LEU A 52 -3.88 10.27 -23.41
CA LEU A 52 -2.87 10.99 -24.21
C LEU A 52 -3.30 11.13 -25.67
N LEU A 53 -3.83 10.07 -26.28
CA LEU A 53 -4.28 10.09 -27.68
C LEU A 53 -5.52 10.96 -27.92
N TRP A 54 -6.45 10.99 -26.94
CA TRP A 54 -7.72 11.70 -27.08
C TRP A 54 -7.63 13.18 -26.69
N VAL A 55 -6.93 13.48 -25.60
CA VAL A 55 -6.75 14.86 -25.11
C VAL A 55 -5.64 15.56 -25.88
N ARG A 56 -4.60 14.82 -26.29
CA ARG A 56 -3.37 15.32 -26.93
C ARG A 56 -2.74 16.48 -26.13
N PRO A 57 -2.46 16.28 -24.83
CA PRO A 57 -1.74 17.28 -24.05
C PRO A 57 -0.29 17.38 -24.52
N ASP A 58 0.41 18.40 -24.03
CA ASP A 58 1.86 18.45 -24.11
C ASP A 58 2.45 17.23 -23.38
N ILE A 59 3.05 16.31 -24.15
CA ILE A 59 3.59 15.04 -23.66
C ILE A 59 4.74 15.27 -22.69
N GLU A 60 5.57 16.29 -22.91
CA GLU A 60 6.70 16.60 -22.04
C GLU A 60 6.18 17.02 -20.66
N ARG A 61 5.19 17.93 -20.62
CA ARG A 61 4.54 18.31 -19.36
C ARG A 61 3.84 17.14 -18.67
N ALA A 62 3.19 16.27 -19.43
CA ALA A 62 2.52 15.08 -18.88
C ALA A 62 3.54 14.12 -18.27
N LEU A 63 4.68 13.87 -18.92
CA LEU A 63 5.75 13.02 -18.41
C LEU A 63 6.45 13.63 -17.19
N HIS A 64 6.58 14.96 -17.12
CA HIS A 64 7.10 15.64 -15.93
C HIS A 64 6.19 15.53 -14.71
N SER A 65 4.89 15.28 -14.91
CA SER A 65 3.94 15.06 -13.81
C SER A 65 4.02 13.67 -13.20
N VAL A 66 4.73 12.74 -13.86
CA VAL A 66 4.97 11.39 -13.32
C VAL A 66 6.00 11.47 -12.20
N GLU A 67 5.72 10.84 -11.07
CA GLU A 67 6.66 10.74 -9.94
C GLU A 67 7.73 9.67 -10.20
N TRP A 68 8.69 9.98 -11.07
CA TRP A 68 9.78 9.07 -11.45
C TRP A 68 10.60 8.54 -10.27
N SER A 69 10.78 9.36 -9.23
CA SER A 69 11.47 8.96 -8.00
C SER A 69 10.76 7.79 -7.30
N VAL A 70 9.42 7.80 -7.26
CA VAL A 70 8.61 6.73 -6.67
C VAL A 70 8.74 5.44 -7.46
N LEU A 71 8.69 5.51 -8.79
CA LEU A 71 8.88 4.33 -9.67
C LEU A 71 10.28 3.73 -9.50
N LEU A 72 11.32 4.56 -9.47
CA LEU A 72 12.70 4.12 -9.26
C LEU A 72 12.92 3.51 -7.87
N PHE A 73 12.30 4.09 -6.84
CA PHE A 73 12.34 3.55 -5.48
C PHE A 73 11.74 2.13 -5.41
N PHE A 74 10.54 1.93 -5.97
CA PHE A 74 9.93 0.59 -6.02
C PHE A 74 10.74 -0.40 -6.86
N GLY A 75 11.30 0.04 -7.99
CA GLY A 75 12.20 -0.78 -8.80
C GLY A 75 13.44 -1.23 -8.01
N ALA A 76 14.13 -0.31 -7.34
CA ALA A 76 15.29 -0.62 -6.50
C ALA A 76 14.93 -1.51 -5.30
N LEU A 77 13.77 -1.28 -4.68
CA LEU A 77 13.26 -2.12 -3.62
C LEU A 77 13.03 -3.56 -4.10
N PHE A 78 12.38 -3.78 -5.25
CA PHE A 78 12.16 -5.13 -5.77
C PHE A 78 13.45 -5.85 -6.11
N VAL A 79 14.43 -5.14 -6.67
CA VAL A 79 15.78 -5.70 -6.88
C VAL A 79 16.41 -6.09 -5.55
N THR A 80 16.27 -5.27 -4.50
CA THR A 80 16.82 -5.53 -3.17
C THR A 80 16.12 -6.72 -2.50
N VAL A 81 14.80 -6.78 -2.53
CA VAL A 81 14.00 -7.91 -2.01
C VAL A 81 14.33 -9.19 -2.77
N GLY A 82 14.46 -9.13 -4.10
CA GLY A 82 14.92 -10.26 -4.91
C GLY A 82 16.32 -10.73 -4.53
N GLY A 83 17.24 -9.80 -4.26
CA GLY A 83 18.58 -10.13 -3.74
C GLY A 83 18.56 -10.75 -2.34
N LEU A 84 17.65 -10.30 -1.47
CA LEU A 84 17.44 -10.85 -0.13
C LEU A 84 16.79 -12.24 -0.15
N ALA A 85 15.92 -12.50 -1.14
CA ALA A 85 15.39 -13.82 -1.41
C ALA A 85 16.52 -14.76 -1.86
N ALA A 86 17.33 -14.32 -2.83
CA ALA A 86 18.45 -15.10 -3.34
C ALA A 86 19.55 -15.37 -2.30
N SER A 87 19.65 -14.56 -1.24
CA SER A 87 20.60 -14.80 -0.14
C SER A 87 20.13 -15.85 0.88
N GLY A 88 18.90 -16.33 0.77
CA GLY A 88 18.30 -17.31 1.70
C GLY A 88 17.80 -16.69 3.01
N LEU A 89 17.89 -15.36 3.19
CA LEU A 89 17.37 -14.74 4.42
C LEU A 89 15.85 -14.87 4.52
N LEU A 90 15.13 -14.76 3.39
CA LEU A 90 13.67 -14.95 3.39
C LEU A 90 13.27 -16.38 3.72
N GLU A 91 14.06 -17.39 3.30
CA GLU A 91 13.88 -18.77 3.78
C GLU A 91 14.01 -18.86 5.29
N MET A 92 15.07 -18.31 5.88
CA MET A 92 15.30 -18.39 7.33
C MET A 92 14.16 -17.74 8.15
N VAL A 93 13.68 -16.58 7.70
CA VAL A 93 12.54 -15.90 8.32
C VAL A 93 11.26 -16.71 8.12
N GLY A 94 11.03 -17.23 6.91
CA GLY A 94 9.90 -18.09 6.58
C GLY A 94 9.84 -19.35 7.43
N GLU A 95 10.95 -20.05 7.61
CA GLU A 95 11.05 -21.25 8.46
C GLU A 95 10.80 -20.94 9.94
N SER A 96 11.35 -19.83 10.45
CA SER A 96 11.13 -19.41 11.84
C SER A 96 9.66 -19.12 12.12
N VAL A 97 8.99 -18.43 11.19
CA VAL A 97 7.57 -18.12 11.29
C VAL A 97 6.72 -19.36 11.02
N ALA A 98 7.14 -20.26 10.13
CA ALA A 98 6.47 -21.53 9.86
C ALA A 98 6.47 -22.44 11.09
N GLY A 99 7.59 -22.56 11.81
CA GLY A 99 7.64 -23.33 13.06
C GLY A 99 6.66 -22.80 14.10
N LEU A 100 6.57 -21.47 14.26
CA LEU A 100 5.54 -20.85 15.11
C LEU A 100 4.11 -21.11 14.60
N ALA A 101 3.92 -21.15 13.28
CA ALA A 101 2.61 -21.33 12.66
C ALA A 101 2.12 -22.79 12.72
N GLU A 102 3.03 -23.76 12.66
CA GLU A 102 2.74 -25.18 12.88
C GLU A 102 2.29 -25.44 14.31
N GLU A 103 2.93 -24.80 15.29
CA GLU A 103 2.52 -24.91 16.69
C GLU A 103 1.22 -24.15 16.97
N ASN A 104 1.11 -22.91 16.48
CA ASN A 104 -0.06 -22.07 16.68
C ASN A 104 -0.20 -20.99 15.60
N LEU A 105 -0.95 -21.31 14.55
CA LEU A 105 -1.22 -20.42 13.42
C LEU A 105 -1.82 -19.07 13.83
N MET A 106 -2.63 -19.04 14.89
CA MET A 106 -3.20 -17.79 15.40
C MET A 106 -2.12 -16.90 16.00
N LEU A 107 -1.21 -17.47 16.80
CA LEU A 107 -0.08 -16.75 17.38
C LEU A 107 0.86 -16.23 16.31
N ALA A 108 1.17 -17.04 15.29
CA ALA A 108 1.96 -16.61 14.14
C ALA A 108 1.29 -15.44 13.39
N GLY A 109 -0.03 -15.50 13.19
CA GLY A 109 -0.80 -14.39 12.62
C GLY A 109 -0.71 -13.12 13.47
N VAL A 110 -0.86 -13.21 14.80
CA VAL A 110 -0.70 -12.05 15.70
C VAL A 110 0.71 -11.49 15.63
N ALA A 111 1.74 -12.34 15.55
CA ALA A 111 3.12 -11.90 15.40
C ALA A 111 3.34 -11.14 14.08
N ILE A 112 2.84 -11.66 12.95
CA ILE A 112 2.89 -10.97 11.65
C ILE A 112 2.13 -9.64 11.70
N LEU A 113 0.96 -9.60 12.33
CA LEU A 113 0.16 -8.39 12.46
C LEU A 113 0.96 -7.29 13.20
N TRP A 114 1.56 -7.61 14.34
CA TRP A 114 2.33 -6.63 15.11
C TRP A 114 3.65 -6.26 14.45
N ALA A 115 4.38 -7.24 13.89
CA ALA A 115 5.60 -6.97 13.11
C ALA A 115 5.30 -6.10 11.88
N GLY A 116 4.19 -6.38 11.19
CA GLY A 116 3.68 -5.59 10.09
C GLY A 116 3.31 -4.17 10.49
N SER A 117 2.63 -4.01 11.64
CA SER A 117 2.25 -2.68 12.16
C SER A 117 3.47 -1.84 12.53
N ILE A 118 4.40 -2.40 13.31
CA ILE A 118 5.62 -1.69 13.72
C ILE A 118 6.52 -1.41 12.50
N GLY A 119 6.69 -2.41 11.62
CA GLY A 119 7.48 -2.25 10.40
C GLY A 119 6.89 -1.19 9.48
N SER A 120 5.56 -1.17 9.31
CA SER A 120 4.89 -0.21 8.44
C SER A 120 4.84 1.21 9.03
N ALA A 121 5.07 1.36 10.33
CA ALA A 121 5.25 2.67 10.92
C ALA A 121 6.56 3.32 10.45
N ILE A 122 7.55 2.56 9.98
CA ILE A 122 8.86 3.07 9.57
C ILE A 122 9.00 3.02 8.04
N VAL A 123 8.45 1.97 7.44
CA VAL A 123 8.50 1.70 6.00
C VAL A 123 7.08 1.85 5.44
N ASP A 124 6.93 2.36 4.23
CA ASP A 124 5.61 2.40 3.59
C ASP A 124 4.96 1.00 3.56
N ASN A 125 3.63 0.96 3.69
CA ASN A 125 2.86 -0.28 3.73
C ASN A 125 3.01 -1.12 2.44
N ILE A 126 3.21 -0.48 1.28
CA ILE A 126 3.39 -1.18 0.00
C ILE A 126 4.73 -1.94 -0.01
N PRO A 127 5.91 -1.30 0.21
CA PRO A 127 7.19 -2.00 0.32
C PRO A 127 7.20 -3.15 1.33
N LEU A 128 6.66 -2.92 2.52
CA LEU A 128 6.66 -3.92 3.58
C LEU A 128 5.85 -5.15 3.19
N THR A 129 4.65 -4.92 2.63
CA THR A 129 3.78 -6.01 2.17
C THR A 129 4.50 -6.86 1.14
N ILE A 130 5.16 -6.22 0.17
CA ILE A 130 5.87 -6.92 -0.91
C ILE A 130 7.05 -7.73 -0.36
N ALA A 131 7.75 -7.24 0.66
CA ALA A 131 8.82 -8.00 1.31
C ALA A 131 8.30 -9.23 2.10
N LEU A 132 7.08 -9.18 2.65
CA LEU A 132 6.50 -10.26 3.45
C LEU A 132 5.67 -11.26 2.64
N VAL A 133 5.23 -10.92 1.42
CA VAL A 133 4.52 -11.83 0.52
C VAL A 133 5.29 -13.13 0.28
N PRO A 134 6.59 -13.13 -0.10
CA PRO A 134 7.35 -14.36 -0.29
C PRO A 134 7.46 -15.21 0.99
N VAL A 135 7.56 -14.56 2.15
CA VAL A 135 7.63 -15.23 3.46
C VAL A 135 6.34 -16.02 3.72
N ILE A 136 5.18 -15.39 3.51
CA ILE A 136 3.87 -16.04 3.71
C ILE A 136 3.62 -17.12 2.65
N GLN A 137 4.02 -16.90 1.40
CA GLN A 137 3.96 -17.92 0.35
C GLN A 137 4.79 -19.14 0.73
N ARG A 138 6.00 -18.95 1.24
CA ARG A 138 6.89 -20.03 1.67
C ARG A 138 6.28 -20.86 2.80
N ILE A 139 5.63 -20.22 3.77
CA ILE A 139 4.88 -20.92 4.82
C ILE A 139 3.77 -21.79 4.22
N GLY A 140 3.09 -21.28 3.19
CA GLY A 140 2.11 -22.04 2.39
C GLY A 140 2.71 -23.29 1.73
N GLU A 141 3.89 -23.18 1.15
CA GLU A 141 4.62 -24.30 0.53
C GLU A 141 5.07 -25.36 1.53
N LEU A 142 5.27 -24.97 2.80
CA LEU A 142 5.59 -25.89 3.90
C LEU A 142 4.35 -26.65 4.42
N GLY A 143 3.17 -26.43 3.85
CA GLY A 143 1.94 -27.16 4.17
C GLY A 143 1.05 -26.51 5.23
N VAL A 144 1.43 -25.32 5.72
CA VAL A 144 0.61 -24.51 6.62
C VAL A 144 -0.36 -23.65 5.81
N ASN A 145 -1.62 -23.52 6.22
CA ASN A 145 -2.58 -22.65 5.54
C ASN A 145 -2.17 -21.16 5.68
N PRO A 146 -1.80 -20.46 4.59
CA PRO A 146 -1.35 -19.08 4.66
C PRO A 146 -2.51 -18.07 4.77
N SER A 147 -3.77 -18.49 4.59
CA SER A 147 -4.93 -17.58 4.53
C SER A 147 -5.03 -16.64 5.75
N PRO A 148 -4.92 -17.11 7.00
CA PRO A 148 -4.93 -16.21 8.16
C PRO A 148 -3.74 -15.24 8.19
N LEU A 149 -2.58 -15.64 7.65
CA LEU A 149 -1.38 -14.80 7.64
C LEU A 149 -1.53 -13.64 6.65
N TRP A 150 -2.27 -13.83 5.55
CA TRP A 150 -2.62 -12.74 4.63
C TRP A 150 -3.48 -11.67 5.33
N TRP A 151 -4.51 -12.09 6.06
CA TRP A 151 -5.35 -11.17 6.83
C TRP A 151 -4.56 -10.45 7.93
N ALA A 152 -3.69 -11.17 8.64
CA ALA A 152 -2.79 -10.57 9.61
C ALA A 152 -1.88 -9.50 9.00
N LEU A 153 -1.31 -9.76 7.82
CA LEU A 153 -0.47 -8.80 7.10
C LEU A 153 -1.28 -7.57 6.66
N VAL A 154 -2.49 -7.76 6.13
CA VAL A 154 -3.38 -6.66 5.72
C VAL A 154 -3.70 -5.75 6.91
N PHE A 155 -4.05 -6.32 8.06
CA PHE A 155 -4.29 -5.53 9.27
C PHE A 155 -3.01 -4.85 9.77
N GLY A 156 -1.92 -5.59 9.90
CA GLY A 156 -0.64 -5.06 10.39
C GLY A 156 -0.14 -3.90 9.54
N ALA A 157 0.11 -4.15 8.25
CA ALA A 157 0.62 -3.14 7.33
C ALA A 157 -0.35 -1.96 7.16
N GLY A 158 -1.66 -2.21 7.12
CA GLY A 158 -2.67 -1.16 6.99
C GLY A 158 -2.76 -0.23 8.19
N PHE A 159 -2.68 -0.77 9.41
CA PHE A 159 -2.76 0.04 10.63
C PHE A 159 -1.44 0.75 10.95
N GLY A 160 -0.31 0.05 10.73
CA GLY A 160 1.03 0.52 11.02
C GLY A 160 1.41 1.82 10.33
N GLY A 161 1.02 1.98 9.06
CA GLY A 161 1.33 3.16 8.25
C GLY A 161 0.92 4.49 8.87
N ASN A 162 -0.03 4.51 9.81
CA ASN A 162 -0.47 5.72 10.51
C ASN A 162 0.47 6.16 11.64
N GLY A 163 1.35 5.27 12.10
CA GLY A 163 2.21 5.49 13.27
C GLY A 163 3.17 6.67 13.11
N THR A 164 3.69 6.90 11.90
CA THR A 164 4.60 8.01 11.61
C THR A 164 4.25 8.70 10.29
N PRO A 165 4.78 9.93 10.08
CA PRO A 165 4.64 10.63 8.79
C PRO A 165 5.20 9.89 7.59
N ILE A 166 6.20 9.01 7.79
CA ILE A 166 6.89 8.30 6.69
C ILE A 166 6.31 6.90 6.43
N GLY A 167 5.42 6.42 7.30
CA GLY A 167 4.82 5.09 7.19
C GLY A 167 3.84 4.93 6.02
N SER A 168 3.47 6.03 5.36
CA SER A 168 2.74 5.99 4.08
C SER A 168 3.04 7.23 3.24
N THR A 169 3.12 7.05 1.93
CA THR A 169 3.20 8.14 0.93
C THR A 169 2.12 9.20 1.13
N ALA A 170 0.88 8.83 1.47
CA ALA A 170 -0.19 9.78 1.72
C ALA A 170 0.10 10.69 2.93
N ASN A 171 0.73 10.16 3.97
CA ASN A 171 1.11 10.94 5.15
C ASN A 171 2.21 11.95 4.83
N VAL A 172 3.22 11.53 4.04
CA VAL A 172 4.29 12.41 3.57
C VAL A 172 3.70 13.56 2.76
N VAL A 173 2.81 13.27 1.80
CA VAL A 173 2.13 14.29 1.00
C VAL A 173 1.33 15.25 1.88
N ALA A 174 0.58 14.74 2.87
CA ALA A 174 -0.18 15.58 3.79
C ALA A 174 0.74 16.54 4.59
N VAL A 175 1.89 16.05 5.06
CA VAL A 175 2.90 16.88 5.75
C VAL A 175 3.48 17.92 4.80
N THR A 176 3.93 17.52 3.61
CA THR A 176 4.50 18.43 2.60
C THR A 176 3.51 19.51 2.15
N VAL A 177 2.22 19.17 1.96
CA VAL A 177 1.19 20.16 1.64
C VAL A 177 0.97 21.12 2.81
N SER A 178 1.03 20.62 4.04
CA SER A 178 0.89 21.44 5.24
C SER A 178 2.04 22.43 5.44
N GLU A 179 3.23 22.21 4.88
CA GLU A 179 4.34 23.17 4.94
C GLU A 179 4.01 24.52 4.28
N ARG A 180 2.98 24.57 3.43
CA ARG A 180 2.51 25.78 2.77
C ARG A 180 1.48 26.57 3.57
N THR A 181 1.09 26.10 4.76
CA THR A 181 0.11 26.77 5.65
C THR A 181 0.83 27.55 6.75
N SER A 182 0.08 28.39 7.47
CA SER A 182 0.59 29.12 8.64
C SER A 182 0.91 28.21 9.84
N GLU A 183 0.39 26.97 9.84
CA GLU A 183 0.57 25.99 10.92
C GLU A 183 0.97 24.62 10.31
N PRO A 184 2.26 24.40 10.02
CA PRO A 184 2.71 23.15 9.42
C PRO A 184 2.65 21.98 10.38
N ILE A 185 2.26 20.81 9.87
CA ILE A 185 2.26 19.57 10.63
C ILE A 185 3.70 19.13 10.91
N THR A 186 4.09 19.11 12.19
CA THR A 186 5.40 18.61 12.60
C THR A 186 5.39 17.11 12.84
N THR A 187 6.51 16.43 12.62
CA THR A 187 6.69 15.00 12.91
C THR A 187 6.28 14.64 14.34
N ARG A 188 6.65 15.49 15.32
CA ARG A 188 6.28 15.29 16.72
C ARG A 188 4.77 15.36 16.94
N MET A 189 4.09 16.31 16.29
CA MET A 189 2.64 16.44 16.37
C MET A 189 1.95 15.22 15.77
N TRP A 190 2.42 14.76 14.61
CA TRP A 190 1.92 13.53 14.00
C TRP A 190 2.13 12.33 14.91
N MET A 191 3.37 12.04 15.33
CA MET A 191 3.69 10.84 16.11
C MET A 191 2.93 10.77 17.43
N ARG A 192 2.68 11.90 18.09
CA ARG A 192 1.91 11.93 19.34
C ARG A 192 0.50 11.35 19.18
N SER A 193 -0.14 11.61 18.05
CA SER A 193 -1.49 11.10 17.75
C SER A 193 -1.44 9.79 16.96
N GLY A 194 -0.58 9.73 15.94
CA GLY A 194 -0.40 8.61 15.02
C GLY A 194 0.02 7.33 15.71
N LEU A 195 0.99 7.37 16.63
CA LEU A 195 1.38 6.16 17.39
C LEU A 195 0.25 5.67 18.30
N VAL A 196 -0.49 6.58 18.93
CA VAL A 196 -1.63 6.20 19.78
C VAL A 196 -2.72 5.55 18.94
N ILE A 197 -3.06 6.15 17.80
CA ILE A 197 -4.04 5.60 16.86
C ILE A 197 -3.58 4.24 16.35
N MET A 198 -2.33 4.12 15.91
CA MET A 198 -1.74 2.88 15.43
C MET A 198 -1.84 1.77 16.49
N LEU A 199 -1.45 2.04 17.74
CA LEU A 199 -1.52 1.04 18.81
C LEU A 199 -2.96 0.62 19.10
N LEU A 200 -3.90 1.57 19.12
CA LEU A 200 -5.31 1.29 19.34
C LEU A 200 -5.92 0.45 18.19
N THR A 201 -5.69 0.84 16.94
CA THR A 201 -6.20 0.11 15.77
C THR A 201 -5.54 -1.25 15.63
N THR A 202 -4.25 -1.38 15.95
CA THR A 202 -3.54 -2.67 15.98
C THR A 202 -4.08 -3.58 17.08
N ALA A 203 -4.39 -3.04 18.27
CA ALA A 203 -5.00 -3.81 19.34
C ALA A 203 -6.43 -4.26 18.98
N ILE A 204 -7.25 -3.36 18.44
CA ILE A 204 -8.60 -3.69 17.95
C ILE A 204 -8.50 -4.74 16.83
N GLY A 205 -7.58 -4.55 15.88
CA GLY A 205 -7.28 -5.48 14.81
C GLY A 205 -6.86 -6.86 15.32
N THR A 206 -6.08 -6.92 16.39
CA THR A 206 -5.70 -8.18 17.05
C THR A 206 -6.92 -8.88 17.63
N VAL A 207 -7.80 -8.16 18.32
CA VAL A 207 -9.04 -8.74 18.88
C VAL A 207 -9.95 -9.25 17.76
N LEU A 208 -10.13 -8.46 16.69
CA LEU A 208 -10.91 -8.87 15.52
C LEU A 208 -10.29 -10.09 14.83
N PHE A 209 -8.97 -10.10 14.66
CA PHE A 209 -8.23 -11.21 14.07
C PHE A 209 -8.47 -12.52 14.83
N ILE A 210 -8.37 -12.47 16.17
CA ILE A 210 -8.61 -13.63 17.03
C ILE A 210 -10.09 -14.04 17.00
N ALA A 211 -11.02 -13.09 17.12
CA ALA A 211 -12.45 -13.36 17.17
C ALA A 211 -12.97 -13.96 15.85
N MET A 212 -12.42 -13.52 14.72
CA MET A 212 -12.80 -13.98 13.38
C MET A 212 -11.82 -15.00 12.80
N PHE A 213 -10.92 -15.56 13.62
CA PHE A 213 -9.85 -16.43 13.13
C PHE A 213 -10.36 -17.62 12.32
N GLY A 214 -11.48 -18.23 12.74
CA GLY A 214 -12.11 -19.34 12.01
C GLY A 214 -12.58 -18.96 10.60
N LEU A 215 -12.97 -17.69 10.38
CA LEU A 215 -13.31 -17.18 9.03
C LEU A 215 -12.06 -17.03 8.18
N PHE A 216 -10.95 -16.57 8.77
CA PHE A 216 -9.71 -16.35 8.02
C PHE A 216 -8.98 -17.65 7.65
N GLN A 217 -9.40 -18.79 8.19
CA GLN A 217 -8.89 -20.10 7.77
C GLN A 217 -9.52 -20.61 6.48
N THR A 218 -10.66 -20.05 6.04
CA THR A 218 -11.25 -20.49 4.78
C THR A 218 -10.41 -19.99 3.60
N PRO A 219 -10.16 -20.84 2.59
CA PRO A 219 -9.44 -20.45 1.38
C PRO A 219 -10.22 -19.43 0.53
#